data_AF-A0A0F9K6P9-F1
#
_entry.id   AF-A0A0F9K6P9-F1
#
_cell.length_a   1.000
_cell.length_b   1.000
_cell.length_c   1.000
_cell.angle_alpha   90.00
_cell.angle_beta   90.00
_cell.angle_gamma   90.00
#
_symmetry.space_group_name_H-M   'P 1'
#
loop_
_entity.id
_entity.type
_entity.pdbx_description
1 polymer ?
#
loop_
_entity_poly.entity_id
_entity_poly.type
_entity_poly.pdbx_seq_one_letter_code
_entity_poly.pdbx_strand_id
1 'polypeptide(L)'
;MKIAHVITRMILGGAQENTLLTCEAIRAGHDVTLITGPVPIDPPEGMKVVDIISVEGLKQALAVHFDRCDALIMAAAVGDFTVAEGRAGKIPRAGGPVQITLLPTEDILAGVTARRRADQMIVGFAVEDSADMDKARSEMTAKNCDYLVLNTPAAMASAESDACILSPDGLALPWARRSKAELAKAIVALLR
;
A
#
# COMPACT_ATOMS: atom_id res chain seq x y z
N MET A 1 -8.48 -17.18 1.55
CA MET A 1 -8.81 -15.88 2.17
C MET A 1 -9.29 -14.91 1.12
N LYS A 2 -10.16 -13.98 1.50
CA LYS A 2 -10.52 -12.77 0.75
C LYS A 2 -9.50 -11.68 1.07
N ILE A 3 -8.78 -11.18 0.07
CA ILE A 3 -7.74 -10.16 0.24
C ILE A 3 -8.21 -8.86 -0.39
N ALA A 4 -8.15 -7.77 0.36
CA ALA A 4 -8.14 -6.42 -0.21
C ALA A 4 -6.68 -5.99 -0.37
N HIS A 5 -6.21 -5.80 -1.59
CA HIS A 5 -4.86 -5.32 -1.87
C HIS A 5 -4.96 -3.91 -2.43
N VAL A 6 -4.34 -2.94 -1.76
CA VAL A 6 -4.36 -1.54 -2.15
C VAL A 6 -3.02 -1.15 -2.74
N ILE A 7 -3.03 -0.56 -3.94
CA ILE A 7 -1.84 -0.08 -4.62
C ILE A 7 -2.10 1.32 -5.19
N THR A 8 -1.19 2.28 -4.99
CA THR A 8 -1.33 3.63 -5.54
C THR A 8 0.04 4.17 -5.90
N ARG A 9 0.50 4.06 -7.17
CA ARG A 9 1.67 4.83 -7.62
C ARG A 9 1.84 4.92 -9.14
N MET A 10 2.14 6.13 -9.61
CA MET A 10 2.53 6.48 -10.99
C MET A 10 4.04 6.43 -11.25
N ILE A 11 4.85 5.85 -10.35
CA ILE A 11 6.31 5.75 -10.57
C ILE A 11 6.58 4.51 -11.42
N LEU A 12 7.06 4.72 -12.64
CA LEU A 12 7.54 3.67 -13.54
C LEU A 12 8.58 2.80 -12.80
N GLY A 13 8.32 1.50 -12.64
CA GLY A 13 9.19 0.53 -11.93
C GLY A 13 8.79 0.20 -10.48
N GLY A 14 8.07 1.10 -9.79
CA GLY A 14 7.65 0.89 -8.39
C GLY A 14 6.51 -0.11 -8.23
N ALA A 15 5.68 -0.29 -9.26
CA ALA A 15 4.50 -1.16 -9.23
C ALA A 15 4.81 -2.66 -9.43
N GLN A 16 6.04 -3.03 -9.80
CA GLN A 16 6.39 -4.41 -10.12
C GLN A 16 6.22 -5.35 -8.91
N GLU A 17 6.64 -4.92 -7.72
CA GLU A 17 6.52 -5.73 -6.50
C GLU A 17 5.05 -5.99 -6.16
N ASN A 18 4.22 -4.95 -6.20
CA ASN A 18 2.79 -5.05 -5.90
C ASN A 18 2.02 -5.86 -6.95
N THR A 19 2.42 -5.78 -8.23
CA THR A 19 1.85 -6.62 -9.29
C THR A 19 2.20 -8.08 -9.05
N LEU A 20 3.47 -8.38 -8.73
CA LEU A 20 3.92 -9.73 -8.40
C LEU A 20 3.20 -10.27 -7.16
N LEU A 21 3.07 -9.46 -6.10
CA LEU A 21 2.34 -9.81 -4.90
C LEU A 21 0.88 -10.20 -5.19
N THR A 22 0.20 -9.40 -6.02
CA THR A 22 -1.17 -9.70 -6.47
C THR A 22 -1.23 -11.04 -7.21
N CYS A 23 -0.33 -11.26 -8.16
CA CYS A 23 -0.25 -12.50 -8.92
C CYS A 23 0.05 -13.72 -8.04
N GLU A 24 1.00 -13.61 -7.10
CA GLU A 24 1.34 -14.69 -6.18
C GLU A 24 0.18 -15.01 -5.23
N ALA A 25 -0.56 -14.00 -4.74
CA ALA A 25 -1.74 -14.22 -3.93
C ALA A 25 -2.86 -14.97 -4.69
N ILE A 26 -3.08 -14.62 -5.96
CA ILE A 26 -4.02 -15.36 -6.82
C ILE A 26 -3.55 -16.79 -7.04
N ARG A 27 -2.25 -17.00 -7.34
CA ARG A 27 -1.66 -18.33 -7.52
C ARG A 27 -1.78 -19.21 -6.27
N ALA A 28 -1.71 -18.61 -5.09
CA ALA A 28 -1.92 -19.29 -3.81
C ALA A 28 -3.42 -19.57 -3.51
N GLY A 29 -4.34 -19.17 -4.38
CA GLY A 29 -5.77 -19.48 -4.27
C GLY A 29 -6.59 -18.48 -3.46
N HIS A 30 -6.07 -17.27 -3.21
CA HIS A 30 -6.81 -16.21 -2.53
C HIS A 30 -7.79 -15.48 -3.48
N ASP A 31 -8.95 -15.04 -2.97
CA ASP A 31 -9.89 -14.16 -3.69
C ASP A 31 -9.43 -12.72 -3.51
N VAL A 32 -8.73 -12.18 -4.51
CA VAL A 32 -8.11 -10.85 -4.44
C VAL A 32 -9.02 -9.78 -5.05
N THR A 33 -9.31 -8.75 -4.28
CA THR A 33 -9.84 -7.46 -4.75
C THR A 33 -8.70 -6.46 -4.78
N LEU A 34 -8.32 -6.01 -5.98
CA LEU A 34 -7.30 -5.00 -6.18
C LEU A 34 -7.93 -3.61 -6.19
N ILE A 35 -7.63 -2.80 -5.17
CA ILE A 35 -8.00 -1.38 -5.13
C ILE A 35 -6.78 -0.60 -5.64
N THR A 36 -6.90 0.01 -6.82
CA THR A 36 -5.75 0.58 -7.52
C THR A 36 -5.93 2.05 -7.88
N GLY A 37 -4.87 2.83 -7.66
CA GLY A 37 -4.67 4.13 -8.29
C GLY A 37 -4.49 4.03 -9.81
N PRO A 38 -4.21 5.16 -10.50
CA PRO A 38 -3.85 5.14 -11.91
C PRO A 38 -2.49 4.49 -12.09
N VAL A 39 -2.48 3.17 -12.28
CA VAL A 39 -1.27 2.37 -12.54
C VAL A 39 -1.47 1.60 -13.84
N PRO A 40 -0.52 1.62 -14.78
CA PRO A 40 -0.63 0.87 -16.03
C PRO A 40 -0.34 -0.62 -15.75
N ILE A 41 -1.36 -1.33 -15.26
CA ILE A 41 -1.29 -2.77 -14.99
C ILE A 41 -2.47 -3.42 -15.71
N ASP A 42 -2.18 -4.46 -16.49
CA ASP A 42 -3.23 -5.36 -16.97
C ASP A 42 -3.59 -6.33 -15.83
N PRO A 43 -4.79 -6.21 -15.24
CA PRO A 43 -5.20 -7.11 -14.17
C PRO A 43 -5.29 -8.56 -14.68
N PRO A 44 -4.83 -9.56 -13.91
CA PRO A 44 -5.05 -10.96 -14.25
C PRO A 44 -6.54 -11.27 -14.45
N GLU A 45 -6.84 -12.20 -15.36
CA GLU A 45 -8.21 -12.58 -15.70
C GLU A 45 -8.98 -13.09 -14.46
N GLY A 46 -10.22 -12.63 -14.29
CA GLY A 46 -11.08 -12.99 -13.16
C GLY A 46 -10.81 -12.21 -11.85
N MET A 47 -9.83 -11.31 -11.82
CA MET A 47 -9.57 -10.45 -10.65
C MET A 47 -10.59 -9.30 -10.56
N LYS A 48 -11.06 -9.00 -9.35
CA LYS A 48 -11.88 -7.80 -9.09
C LYS A 48 -10.98 -6.59 -8.96
N VAL A 49 -11.24 -5.55 -9.76
CA VAL A 49 -10.48 -4.29 -9.75
C VAL A 49 -11.39 -3.14 -9.37
N VAL A 50 -10.90 -2.26 -8.49
CA VAL A 50 -11.59 -1.04 -8.05
C VAL A 50 -10.64 0.13 -8.28
N ASP A 51 -10.95 0.93 -9.30
CA ASP A 51 -10.16 2.11 -9.65
C ASP A 51 -10.45 3.29 -8.72
N ILE A 52 -9.38 3.94 -8.25
CA ILE A 52 -9.43 5.13 -7.43
C ILE A 52 -8.49 6.20 -7.99
N ILE A 53 -8.81 7.46 -7.76
CA ILE A 53 -7.97 8.60 -8.22
C ILE A 53 -7.63 9.58 -7.09
N SER A 54 -8.19 9.39 -5.89
CA SER A 54 -8.03 10.30 -4.77
C SER A 54 -7.99 9.56 -3.44
N VAL A 55 -7.46 10.23 -2.42
CA VAL A 55 -7.47 9.80 -1.01
C VAL A 55 -8.91 9.50 -0.55
N GLU A 56 -9.86 10.35 -0.92
CA GLU A 56 -11.28 10.14 -0.60
C GLU A 56 -11.86 8.91 -1.32
N GLY A 57 -11.50 8.70 -2.59
CA GLY A 57 -11.88 7.48 -3.32
C GLY A 57 -11.32 6.22 -2.67
N LEU A 58 -10.08 6.28 -2.17
CA LEU A 58 -9.48 5.18 -1.40
C LEU A 58 -10.25 4.90 -0.11
N LYS A 59 -10.62 5.94 0.64
CA LYS A 59 -11.44 5.79 1.86
C LYS A 59 -12.76 5.10 1.56
N GLN A 60 -13.46 5.52 0.50
CA GLN A 60 -14.75 4.94 0.09
C GLN A 60 -14.59 3.48 -0.35
N ALA A 61 -13.55 3.15 -1.12
CA ALA A 61 -13.26 1.77 -1.52
C ALA A 61 -13.00 0.90 -0.28
N LEU A 62 -12.17 1.36 0.66
CA LEU A 62 -11.90 0.63 1.90
C LEU A 62 -13.14 0.50 2.78
N ALA A 63 -14.03 1.49 2.81
CA ALA A 63 -15.31 1.38 3.52
C ALA A 63 -16.18 0.22 3.00
N VAL A 64 -16.15 -0.05 1.69
CA VAL A 64 -16.93 -1.13 1.06
C VAL A 64 -16.28 -2.51 1.22
N HIS A 65 -14.95 -2.56 1.11
CA HIS A 65 -14.22 -3.83 0.96
C HIS A 65 -13.58 -4.35 2.24
N PHE A 66 -13.18 -3.46 3.16
CA PHE A 66 -12.38 -3.84 4.32
C PHE A 66 -13.12 -4.82 5.25
N ASP A 67 -14.37 -4.55 5.62
CA ASP A 67 -15.09 -5.41 6.58
C ASP A 67 -15.34 -6.83 6.05
N ARG A 68 -15.23 -7.01 4.72
CA ARG A 68 -15.52 -8.25 4.01
C ARG A 68 -14.26 -9.05 3.66
N CYS A 69 -13.07 -8.49 3.87
CA CYS A 69 -11.81 -9.18 3.65
C CYS A 69 -11.32 -9.86 4.94
N ASP A 70 -10.54 -10.91 4.74
CA ASP A 70 -9.80 -11.60 5.80
C ASP A 70 -8.41 -10.97 5.96
N ALA A 71 -7.84 -10.38 4.90
CA ALA A 71 -6.58 -9.66 4.97
C ALA A 71 -6.61 -8.36 4.15
N LEU A 72 -5.97 -7.31 4.67
CA LEU A 72 -5.68 -6.06 3.99
C LEU A 72 -4.18 -5.95 3.75
N ILE A 73 -3.78 -5.76 2.50
CA ILE A 73 -2.42 -5.41 2.12
C ILE A 73 -2.43 -3.95 1.68
N MET A 74 -1.87 -3.06 2.48
CA MET A 74 -1.82 -1.62 2.22
C MET A 74 -0.45 -1.22 1.64
N ALA A 75 -0.22 -1.58 0.38
CA ALA A 75 1.01 -1.26 -0.36
C ALA A 75 0.91 0.07 -1.14
N ALA A 76 -0.08 0.89 -0.78
CA ALA A 76 -0.39 2.17 -1.38
C ALA A 76 0.49 3.28 -0.80
N ALA A 77 1.15 4.04 -1.67
CA ALA A 77 1.73 5.31 -1.28
C ALA A 77 0.65 6.38 -1.35
N VAL A 78 -0.06 6.55 -0.24
CA VAL A 78 -1.05 7.60 -0.06
C VAL A 78 -0.31 8.93 0.06
N GLY A 79 -0.78 9.97 -0.63
CA GLY A 79 -0.17 11.29 -0.52
C GLY A 79 -0.47 11.91 0.84
N ASP A 80 0.56 12.43 1.52
CA ASP A 80 0.45 13.01 2.87
C ASP A 80 -0.33 14.34 2.91
N PHE A 81 -0.60 14.93 1.75
CA PHE A 81 -1.29 16.21 1.60
C PHE A 81 -2.31 16.18 0.47
N THR A 82 -3.37 16.95 0.64
CA THR A 82 -4.40 17.23 -0.37
C THR A 82 -4.58 18.73 -0.58
N VAL A 83 -5.11 19.13 -1.74
CA VAL A 83 -5.47 20.55 -1.98
C VAL A 83 -6.63 20.96 -1.07
N ALA A 84 -6.54 22.15 -0.47
CA ALA A 84 -7.59 22.69 0.41
C ALA A 84 -8.90 22.93 -0.34
N GLU A 85 -8.81 23.49 -1.56
CA GLU A 85 -9.95 23.75 -2.44
C GLU A 85 -9.64 23.20 -3.83
N GLY A 86 -10.40 22.18 -4.25
CA GLY A 86 -10.33 21.67 -5.62
C GLY A 86 -10.95 22.68 -6.59
N ARG A 87 -10.23 23.02 -7.67
CA ARG A 87 -10.75 23.90 -8.71
C ARG A 87 -11.24 23.09 -9.90
N ALA A 88 -12.49 23.31 -10.30
CA ALA A 88 -13.01 22.76 -11.55
C ALA A 88 -12.36 23.49 -12.75
N GLY A 89 -11.67 22.73 -13.60
CA GLY A 89 -11.07 23.23 -14.84
C GLY A 89 -9.67 23.84 -14.70
N LYS A 90 -9.09 24.17 -15.85
CA LYS A 90 -7.71 24.67 -15.96
C LYS A 90 -7.54 26.02 -15.25
N ILE A 91 -6.46 26.18 -14.49
CA ILE A 91 -6.00 27.50 -14.02
C ILE A 91 -5.47 28.26 -15.24
N PRO A 92 -6.16 29.31 -15.72
CA PRO A 92 -5.69 30.07 -16.87
C PRO A 92 -4.36 30.73 -16.49
N ARG A 93 -3.47 30.87 -17.48
CA ARG A 93 -2.22 31.61 -17.32
C ARG A 93 -2.55 33.11 -17.25
N ALA A 94 -3.10 33.55 -16.13
CA ALA A 94 -3.17 34.96 -15.78
C ALA A 94 -1.77 35.38 -15.32
N GLY A 95 -1.32 36.58 -15.69
CA GLY A 95 0.07 37.04 -15.57
C GLY A 95 0.63 37.24 -14.15
N GLY A 96 0.16 36.49 -13.16
CA GLY A 96 0.60 36.54 -11.77
C GLY A 96 0.86 35.15 -11.17
N PRO A 97 1.42 35.08 -9.96
CA PRO A 97 1.71 33.82 -9.28
C PRO A 97 0.41 33.06 -8.95
N VAL A 98 0.48 31.73 -9.07
CA VAL A 98 -0.56 30.81 -8.58
C VAL A 98 -0.14 30.34 -7.19
N GLN A 99 -1.08 30.39 -6.23
CA GLN A 99 -0.90 29.82 -4.90
C GLN A 99 -1.77 28.57 -4.76
N ILE A 100 -1.21 27.50 -4.18
CA ILE A 100 -1.91 26.27 -3.87
C ILE A 100 -1.76 26.05 -2.37
N THR A 101 -2.88 25.97 -1.66
CA THR A 101 -2.92 25.62 -0.24
C THR A 101 -3.09 24.12 -0.11
N LEU A 102 -2.19 23.49 0.65
CA LEU A 102 -2.23 22.06 0.95
C LEU A 102 -2.62 21.84 2.41
N LEU A 103 -3.45 20.83 2.65
CA LEU A 103 -3.82 20.36 3.98
C LEU A 103 -3.30 18.94 4.18
N PRO A 104 -2.83 18.58 5.39
CA PRO A 104 -2.42 17.21 5.67
C PRO A 104 -3.62 16.27 5.51
N THR A 105 -3.36 15.08 4.97
CA THR A 105 -4.36 14.01 4.90
C THR A 105 -4.39 13.23 6.21
N GLU A 106 -5.54 12.64 6.51
CA GLU A 106 -5.65 11.66 7.59
C GLU A 106 -4.91 10.36 7.22
N ASP A 107 -4.35 9.67 8.21
CA ASP A 107 -3.79 8.33 8.03
C ASP A 107 -4.94 7.33 7.79
N ILE A 108 -5.13 6.97 6.52
CA ILE A 108 -6.20 6.06 6.11
C ILE A 108 -6.00 4.68 6.74
N LEU A 109 -4.75 4.19 6.83
CA LEU A 109 -4.52 2.86 7.35
C LEU A 109 -4.87 2.79 8.83
N ALA A 110 -4.37 3.72 9.63
CA ALA A 110 -4.70 3.80 11.06
C ALA A 110 -6.21 3.98 11.29
N GLY A 111 -6.88 4.82 10.48
CA GLY A 111 -8.33 5.01 10.58
C GLY A 111 -9.14 3.75 10.26
N VAL A 112 -8.72 2.98 9.25
CA VAL A 112 -9.41 1.73 8.86
C VAL A 112 -9.12 0.59 9.83
N THR A 113 -7.88 0.46 10.31
CA THR A 113 -7.50 -0.61 11.23
C THR A 113 -8.01 -0.41 12.65
N ALA A 114 -8.42 0.81 13.03
CA ALA A 114 -9.10 1.10 14.29
C ALA A 114 -10.42 0.33 14.47
N ARG A 115 -11.07 -0.07 13.36
CA ARG A 115 -12.33 -0.83 13.35
C ARG A 115 -12.17 -2.27 12.86
N ARG A 116 -10.94 -2.78 12.80
CA ARG A 116 -10.67 -4.15 12.32
C ARG A 116 -11.37 -5.21 13.18
N ARG A 117 -11.76 -6.31 12.54
CA ARG A 117 -12.20 -7.53 13.24
C ARG A 117 -10.98 -8.26 13.80
N ALA A 118 -11.17 -9.06 14.83
CA ALA A 118 -10.08 -9.77 15.50
C ALA A 118 -9.40 -10.83 14.62
N ASP A 119 -10.10 -11.32 13.60
CA ASP A 119 -9.65 -12.33 12.64
C ASP A 119 -9.07 -11.73 11.34
N GLN A 120 -8.95 -10.39 11.26
CA GLN A 120 -8.36 -9.74 10.10
C GLN A 120 -6.86 -9.56 10.24
N MET A 121 -6.13 -9.84 9.16
CA MET A 121 -4.69 -9.62 9.06
C MET A 121 -4.37 -8.34 8.27
N ILE A 122 -3.46 -7.52 8.80
CA ILE A 122 -3.06 -6.24 8.23
C ILE A 122 -1.57 -6.26 7.89
N VAL A 123 -1.26 -6.11 6.60
CA VAL A 123 0.10 -5.95 6.08
C VAL A 123 0.28 -4.52 5.59
N GLY A 124 1.09 -3.74 6.28
CA GLY A 124 1.48 -2.39 5.87
C GLY A 124 2.79 -2.37 5.10
N PHE A 125 3.04 -1.27 4.39
CA PHE A 125 4.32 -0.99 3.75
C PHE A 125 4.86 0.36 4.22
N ALA A 126 6.17 0.45 4.43
CA ALA A 126 6.87 1.71 4.64
C ALA A 126 8.21 1.72 3.89
N VAL A 127 8.56 2.89 3.38
CA VAL A 127 9.85 3.13 2.73
C VAL A 127 10.74 3.85 3.72
N GLU A 128 11.90 3.28 4.03
CA GLU A 128 12.85 3.84 4.99
C GLU A 128 14.26 3.90 4.38
N ASP A 129 14.96 5.02 4.60
CA ASP A 129 16.35 5.21 4.14
C ASP A 129 17.36 4.41 4.98
N SER A 130 16.98 4.05 6.22
CA SER A 130 17.83 3.33 7.17
C SER A 130 17.04 2.27 7.93
N ALA A 131 17.74 1.29 8.50
CA ALA A 131 17.15 0.23 9.32
C ALA A 131 16.79 0.73 10.74
N ASP A 132 16.10 1.88 10.86
CA ASP A 132 15.57 2.37 12.13
C ASP A 132 14.37 1.51 12.55
N MET A 133 14.70 0.42 13.24
CA MET A 133 13.71 -0.57 13.68
C MET A 133 12.79 -0.02 14.78
N ASP A 134 13.20 0.99 15.54
CA ASP A 134 12.38 1.58 16.58
C ASP A 134 11.28 2.46 15.97
N LYS A 135 11.64 3.27 14.97
CA LYS A 135 10.66 4.00 14.15
C LYS A 135 9.69 3.04 13.48
N ALA A 136 10.19 1.99 12.82
CA ALA A 136 9.34 1.01 12.16
C ALA A 136 8.37 0.30 13.11
N ARG A 137 8.80 -0.08 14.31
CA ARG A 137 7.94 -0.65 15.36
C ARG A 137 6.86 0.32 15.81
N SER A 138 7.23 1.59 15.98
CA SER A 138 6.29 2.66 16.32
C SER A 138 5.22 2.83 15.23
N GLU A 139 5.63 2.88 13.95
CA GLU A 139 4.69 2.97 12.82
C GLU A 139 3.78 1.76 12.71
N MET A 140 4.32 0.54 12.83
CA MET A 140 3.54 -0.70 12.81
C MET A 140 2.47 -0.71 13.91
N THR A 141 2.83 -0.26 15.12
CA THR A 141 1.92 -0.17 16.26
C THR A 141 0.86 0.91 16.04
N ALA A 142 1.26 2.11 15.61
CA ALA A 142 0.37 3.23 15.36
C ALA A 142 -0.67 2.94 14.26
N LYS A 143 -0.26 2.21 13.22
CA LYS A 143 -1.11 1.78 12.11
C LYS A 143 -1.84 0.45 12.39
N ASN A 144 -1.60 -0.15 13.56
CA ASN A 144 -2.21 -1.39 14.01
C ASN A 144 -2.04 -2.54 13.00
N CYS A 145 -0.82 -2.69 12.48
CA CYS A 145 -0.44 -3.72 11.51
C CYS A 145 0.04 -5.00 12.20
N ASP A 146 -0.28 -6.16 11.63
CA ASP A 146 0.30 -7.46 12.05
C ASP A 146 1.67 -7.68 11.42
N TYR A 147 1.87 -7.15 10.21
CA TYR A 147 3.16 -7.13 9.54
C TYR A 147 3.43 -5.77 8.90
N LEU A 148 4.68 -5.33 8.95
CA LEU A 148 5.15 -4.15 8.24
C LEU A 148 6.30 -4.55 7.31
N VAL A 149 6.09 -4.41 6.01
CA VAL A 149 7.12 -4.57 4.99
C VAL A 149 7.91 -3.27 4.90
N LEU A 150 9.21 -3.34 5.16
CA LEU A 150 10.12 -2.21 5.07
C LEU A 150 11.01 -2.39 3.85
N ASN A 151 11.16 -1.37 3.02
CA ASN A 151 12.11 -1.37 1.91
C ASN A 151 12.80 -0.01 1.73
N THR A 152 13.99 -0.03 1.14
CA THR A 152 14.70 1.22 0.78
C THR A 152 14.13 1.84 -0.50
N PRO A 153 14.30 3.17 -0.72
CA PRO A 153 13.93 3.79 -2.00
C PRO A 153 14.66 3.20 -3.21
N ALA A 154 15.84 2.59 -3.01
CA ALA A 154 16.59 1.92 -4.07
C ALA A 154 15.82 0.75 -4.70
N ALA A 155 14.84 0.17 -3.99
CA ALA A 155 13.96 -0.88 -4.51
C ALA A 155 13.01 -0.38 -5.62
N MET A 156 12.75 0.92 -5.71
CA MET A 156 11.68 1.45 -6.56
C MET A 156 11.97 1.34 -8.05
N ALA A 157 13.24 1.32 -8.47
CA ALA A 157 13.65 1.25 -9.88
C ALA A 157 14.42 -0.04 -10.22
N SER A 158 14.39 -1.04 -9.35
CA SER A 158 15.17 -2.28 -9.44
C SER A 158 14.26 -3.50 -9.45
N ALA A 159 14.70 -4.62 -10.05
CA ALA A 159 14.05 -5.92 -9.90
C ALA A 159 14.25 -6.53 -8.49
N GLU A 160 15.23 -5.99 -7.77
CA GLU A 160 15.61 -6.36 -6.41
C GLU A 160 15.11 -5.31 -5.42
N SER A 161 14.75 -5.78 -4.21
CA SER A 161 14.35 -4.98 -3.07
C SER A 161 15.31 -5.28 -1.91
N ASP A 162 15.91 -4.25 -1.31
CA ASP A 162 16.55 -4.41 0.00
C ASP A 162 15.49 -4.11 1.06
N ALA A 163 15.06 -5.17 1.73
CA ALA A 163 13.82 -5.17 2.49
C ALA A 163 13.86 -6.13 3.67
N CYS A 164 12.95 -5.92 4.62
CA CYS A 164 12.63 -6.86 5.68
C CYS A 164 11.12 -6.90 5.93
N ILE A 165 10.68 -7.86 6.75
CA ILE A 165 9.31 -7.90 7.25
C ILE A 165 9.37 -7.94 8.76
N LEU A 166 8.78 -6.92 9.38
CA LEU A 166 8.59 -6.80 10.82
C LEU A 166 7.25 -7.41 11.24
N SER A 167 7.22 -8.01 12.41
CA SER A 167 6.05 -8.53 13.13
C SER A 167 6.15 -8.10 14.61
N PRO A 168 5.08 -8.26 15.41
CA PRO A 168 5.12 -8.00 16.86
C PRO A 168 6.25 -8.74 17.59
N ASP A 169 6.58 -9.95 17.15
CA ASP A 169 7.61 -10.81 17.77
C ASP A 169 9.04 -10.51 17.24
N GLY A 170 9.19 -9.54 16.34
CA GLY A 170 10.46 -9.18 15.71
C GLY A 170 10.45 -9.40 14.20
N LEU A 171 11.62 -9.69 13.63
CA LEU A 171 11.75 -9.84 12.17
C LEU A 171 11.17 -11.18 11.73
N ALA A 172 10.03 -11.14 11.04
CA ALA A 172 9.45 -12.29 10.33
C ALA A 172 10.27 -12.63 9.07
N LEU A 173 10.91 -11.64 8.47
CA LEU A 173 11.90 -11.80 7.41
C LEU A 173 13.07 -10.82 7.67
N PRO A 174 14.33 -11.29 7.77
CA PRO A 174 15.46 -10.42 8.08
C PRO A 174 15.78 -9.47 6.94
N TRP A 175 16.47 -8.37 7.24
CA TRP A 175 16.95 -7.43 6.24
C TRP A 175 17.91 -8.11 5.27
N ALA A 176 17.55 -8.16 3.99
CA ALA A 176 18.45 -8.59 2.93
C ALA A 176 17.95 -8.10 1.58
N ARG A 177 18.89 -7.98 0.65
CA ARG A 177 18.60 -7.84 -0.77
C ARG A 177 18.03 -9.16 -1.31
N ARG A 178 16.88 -9.08 -1.97
CA ARG A 178 16.17 -10.20 -2.58
C ARG A 178 15.31 -9.72 -3.74
N SER A 179 14.93 -10.62 -4.63
CA SER A 179 14.10 -10.26 -5.77
C SER A 179 12.70 -9.84 -5.31
N LYS A 180 12.05 -8.94 -6.06
CA LYS A 180 10.66 -8.56 -5.80
C LYS A 180 9.70 -9.76 -5.82
N ALA A 181 10.02 -10.79 -6.61
CA ALA A 181 9.26 -12.03 -6.66
C ALA A 181 9.42 -12.86 -5.37
N GLU A 182 10.62 -12.94 -4.80
CA GLU A 182 10.85 -13.61 -3.51
C GLU A 182 10.16 -12.87 -2.37
N LEU A 183 10.23 -11.53 -2.37
CA LEU A 183 9.54 -10.72 -1.37
C LEU A 183 8.01 -10.89 -1.45
N ALA A 184 7.43 -10.85 -2.66
CA ALA A 184 6.02 -11.14 -2.89
C ALA A 184 5.61 -12.51 -2.31
N LYS A 185 6.40 -13.58 -2.60
CA LYS A 185 6.14 -14.91 -2.05
C LYS A 185 6.24 -14.96 -0.53
N ALA A 186 7.23 -14.27 0.05
CA ALA A 186 7.39 -14.19 1.49
C ALA A 186 6.19 -13.52 2.16
N ILE A 187 5.65 -12.44 1.58
CA ILE A 187 4.45 -11.77 2.08
C ILE A 187 3.23 -12.69 1.99
N VAL A 188 3.00 -13.35 0.84
CA VAL A 188 1.86 -14.28 0.67
C VAL A 188 1.95 -15.44 1.66
N ALA A 189 3.15 -15.93 1.98
CA ALA A 189 3.36 -17.01 2.94
C ALA A 189 2.94 -16.64 4.39
N LEU A 190 2.77 -15.35 4.70
CA LEU A 190 2.22 -14.87 5.98
C LEU A 190 0.69 -14.97 6.04
N LEU A 191 0.01 -14.94 4.89
CA LEU A 191 -1.44 -14.89 4.76
C LEU A 191 -2.08 -16.28 4.92
N ARG A 192 -1.89 -16.91 6.08
CA ARG A 192 -2.40 -18.25 6.39
C ARG A 192 -3.71 -18.23 7.17
#